data_AF-A0A847UB14-F1
#
_entry.id   AF-A0A847UB14-F1
#
_cell.length_a   1.000
_cell.length_b   1.000
_cell.length_c   1.000
_cell.angle_alpha   90.00
_cell.angle_beta   90.00
_cell.angle_gamma   90.00
#
_symmetry.space_group_name_H-M   'P 1'
#
loop_
_entity.id
_entity.type
_entity.pdbx_description
1 polymer ?
#
loop_
_entity_poly.entity_id
_entity_poly.type
_entity_poly.pdbx_seq_one_letter_code
_entity_poly.pdbx_strand_id
1 'polypeptide(L)'
;MVSAVTCQNCGEHVDAQYARVFGNEQNEVHACRNCSTQGAIANGAAVDADRDGTLLVHRPGVDEPVEATFHETESDEEGSDDECFSLSELRARSSSPSSPDSPTERYDDESFAALVAE
;
A
#
# COMPACT_ATOMS: atom_id res chain seq x y z
N MET A 1 25.63 8.21 20.61
CA MET A 1 26.06 6.80 20.51
C MET A 1 25.04 6.09 19.66
N VAL A 2 25.47 5.44 18.59
CA VAL A 2 24.59 4.58 17.78
C VAL A 2 24.44 3.29 18.58
N SER A 3 23.24 3.00 19.09
CA SER A 3 23.00 1.76 19.81
C SER A 3 23.12 0.61 18.82
N ALA A 4 24.03 -0.29 19.10
CA ALA A 4 24.26 -1.51 18.36
C ALA A 4 22.97 -2.38 18.46
N VAL A 5 22.24 -2.58 17.35
CA VAL A 5 21.01 -3.42 17.31
C VAL A 5 21.34 -4.73 16.61
N THR A 6 20.69 -5.82 17.01
CA THR A 6 20.87 -7.14 16.38
C THR A 6 19.59 -7.60 15.71
N CYS A 7 19.73 -8.30 14.58
CA CYS A 7 18.60 -8.97 13.95
C CYS A 7 18.16 -10.16 14.83
N GLN A 8 16.87 -10.23 15.17
CA GLN A 8 16.32 -11.26 16.05
C GLN A 8 16.18 -12.63 15.37
N ASN A 9 16.30 -12.69 14.04
CA ASN A 9 16.24 -13.94 13.28
C ASN A 9 17.62 -14.60 13.12
N CYS A 10 18.65 -13.83 12.75
CA CYS A 10 19.99 -14.39 12.49
C CYS A 10 21.08 -13.94 13.47
N GLY A 11 20.80 -12.98 14.37
CA GLY A 11 21.78 -12.43 15.32
C GLY A 11 22.78 -11.44 14.71
N GLU A 12 22.73 -11.20 13.40
CA GLU A 12 23.65 -10.29 12.71
C GLU A 12 23.51 -8.85 13.21
N HIS A 13 24.61 -8.11 13.17
CA HIS A 13 24.61 -6.72 13.59
C HIS A 13 23.88 -5.83 12.57
N VAL A 14 23.03 -4.94 13.05
CA VAL A 14 22.30 -3.96 12.23
C VAL A 14 22.43 -2.56 12.84
N ASP A 15 22.52 -1.56 11.96
CA ASP A 15 22.57 -0.17 12.39
C ASP A 15 21.28 0.27 13.09
N ALA A 16 21.40 1.13 14.10
CA ALA A 16 20.23 1.73 14.75
C ALA A 16 19.30 2.47 13.77
N GLN A 17 19.88 3.08 12.72
CA GLN A 17 19.09 3.74 11.67
C GLN A 17 18.30 2.74 10.84
N TYR A 18 18.84 1.54 10.60
CA TYR A 18 18.11 0.48 9.93
C TYR A 18 16.91 0.05 10.77
N ALA A 19 17.13 -0.20 12.06
CA ALA A 19 16.10 -0.59 13.00
C ALA A 19 14.97 0.43 13.14
N ARG A 20 15.30 1.72 13.07
CA ARG A 20 14.32 2.81 13.08
C ARG A 20 13.39 2.84 11.87
N VAL A 21 13.90 2.44 10.70
CA VAL A 21 13.15 2.54 9.43
C VAL A 21 12.38 1.27 9.13
N PHE A 22 12.97 0.11 9.44
CA PHE A 22 12.44 -1.18 9.02
C PHE A 22 12.02 -2.08 10.20
N GLY A 23 12.44 -1.76 11.42
CA GLY A 23 12.04 -2.51 12.60
C GLY A 23 10.59 -2.22 13.02
N ASN A 24 10.16 -2.92 14.06
CA ASN A 24 8.87 -2.67 14.70
C ASN A 24 8.86 -1.36 15.51
N GLU A 25 7.75 -1.11 16.22
CA GLU A 25 7.56 0.07 17.05
C GLU A 25 8.61 0.21 18.16
N GLN A 26 9.25 -0.90 18.55
CA GLN A 26 10.31 -0.96 19.55
C GLN A 26 11.73 -0.84 18.94
N ASN A 27 11.84 -0.66 17.61
CA ASN A 27 13.09 -0.73 16.84
C ASN A 27 13.77 -2.11 16.92
N GLU A 28 13.00 -3.19 17.01
CA GLU A 28 13.49 -4.55 16.87
C GLU A 28 13.39 -4.98 15.41
N VAL A 29 14.41 -5.71 14.94
CA VAL A 29 14.52 -6.12 13.54
C VAL A 29 14.40 -7.63 13.46
N HIS A 30 13.37 -8.12 12.79
CA HIS A 30 13.14 -9.56 12.60
C HIS A 30 13.71 -10.08 11.27
N ALA A 31 14.07 -9.20 10.33
CA ALA A 31 14.79 -9.58 9.12
C ALA A 31 15.80 -8.50 8.68
N CYS A 32 17.06 -8.89 8.53
CA CYS A 32 18.11 -8.04 7.95
C CYS A 32 18.29 -8.35 6.46
N ARG A 33 19.19 -7.62 5.79
CA ARG A 33 19.54 -7.84 4.37
C ARG A 33 20.11 -9.24 4.04
N ASN A 34 20.56 -9.99 5.05
CA ASN A 34 20.96 -11.39 4.88
C ASN A 34 19.78 -12.37 5.04
N CYS A 35 18.75 -11.99 5.80
CA CYS A 35 17.56 -12.82 6.01
C CYS A 35 16.55 -12.68 4.87
N SER A 36 16.49 -11.51 4.23
CA SER A 36 15.45 -11.18 3.27
C SER A 36 15.95 -10.19 2.20
N THR A 37 15.15 -10.03 1.14
CA THR A 37 15.45 -9.09 0.05
C THR A 37 15.08 -7.67 0.42
N GLN A 38 15.72 -6.68 -0.20
CA GLN A 38 15.40 -5.27 0.05
C GLN A 38 13.95 -4.93 -0.29
N GLY A 39 13.35 -5.60 -1.29
CA GLY A 39 11.93 -5.44 -1.64
C GLY A 39 11.00 -5.96 -0.54
N ALA A 40 11.23 -7.18 -0.05
CA ALA A 40 10.47 -7.74 1.07
C ALA A 40 10.64 -6.91 2.35
N ILE A 41 11.85 -6.42 2.63
CA ILE A 41 12.11 -5.49 3.75
C ILE A 41 11.32 -4.19 3.60
N ALA A 42 11.25 -3.62 2.39
CA ALA A 42 10.45 -2.42 2.12
C ALA A 42 8.94 -2.67 2.31
N ASN A 43 8.49 -3.92 2.10
CA ASN A 43 7.12 -4.36 2.36
C ASN A 43 6.88 -4.80 3.81
N GLY A 44 7.85 -4.59 4.71
CA GLY A 44 7.66 -4.83 6.14
C GLY A 44 8.11 -6.21 6.65
N ALA A 45 8.89 -6.98 5.88
CA ALA A 45 9.42 -8.27 6.33
C ALA A 45 10.31 -8.19 7.58
N ALA A 46 10.77 -7.00 7.95
CA ALA A 46 11.64 -6.79 9.11
C ALA A 46 10.87 -6.49 10.41
N VAL A 47 9.54 -6.31 10.34
CA VAL A 47 8.71 -5.87 11.46
C VAL A 47 8.36 -7.01 12.42
N ASP A 48 8.12 -8.21 11.90
CA ASP A 48 7.72 -9.38 12.69
C ASP A 48 8.31 -10.66 12.08
N ALA A 49 8.42 -11.73 12.88
CA ALA A 49 8.94 -13.01 12.40
C ALA A 49 7.99 -13.68 11.39
N ASP A 50 6.68 -13.43 11.49
CA ASP A 50 5.66 -14.00 10.61
C ASP A 50 5.44 -13.16 9.33
N ARG A 51 6.12 -12.02 9.19
CA ARG A 51 6.03 -11.16 8.00
C ARG A 51 7.13 -11.53 7.01
N ASP A 52 6.77 -12.16 5.91
CA ASP A 52 7.69 -12.49 4.80
C ASP A 52 7.86 -11.36 3.76
N GLY A 53 7.04 -10.29 3.85
CA GLY A 53 7.09 -9.14 2.94
C GLY A 53 6.12 -9.23 1.75
N THR A 54 5.17 -10.16 1.80
CA THR A 54 4.02 -10.17 0.89
C THR A 54 3.18 -8.90 1.09
N LEU A 55 2.88 -8.19 0.01
CA LEU A 55 2.07 -6.97 0.08
C LEU A 55 0.65 -7.33 0.48
N LEU A 56 0.12 -6.61 1.46
CA LEU A 56 -1.30 -6.64 1.80
C LEU A 56 -2.01 -5.52 1.03
N VAL A 57 -3.06 -5.86 0.30
CA VAL A 57 -3.85 -4.92 -0.51
C VAL A 57 -5.30 -4.92 -0.02
N HIS A 58 -5.89 -3.73 0.07
CA HIS A 58 -7.33 -3.62 0.30
C HIS A 58 -8.07 -3.92 -1.00
N ARG A 59 -8.90 -4.98 -0.98
CA ARG A 59 -9.86 -5.25 -2.04
C ARG A 59 -11.20 -4.60 -1.69
N PRO A 60 -11.85 -3.88 -2.63
CA PRO A 60 -13.20 -3.36 -2.41
C PRO A 60 -14.16 -4.49 -1.99
N GLY A 61 -14.94 -4.25 -0.94
CA GLY A 61 -15.88 -5.23 -0.39
C GLY A 61 -15.25 -6.27 0.56
N VAL A 62 -13.95 -6.16 0.85
CA VAL A 62 -13.26 -6.95 1.88
C VAL A 62 -12.66 -5.98 2.91
N ASP A 63 -13.14 -6.05 4.15
CA ASP A 63 -12.68 -5.16 5.23
C ASP A 63 -11.24 -5.47 5.66
N GLU A 64 -10.85 -6.75 5.68
CA GLU A 64 -9.46 -7.15 5.99
C GLU A 64 -8.56 -7.09 4.74
N PRO A 65 -7.34 -6.55 4.87
CA PRO A 65 -6.41 -6.49 3.75
C PRO A 65 -5.92 -7.91 3.41
N VAL A 66 -5.97 -8.23 2.12
CA VAL A 66 -5.63 -9.56 1.59
C VAL A 66 -4.27 -9.54 0.93
N GLU A 67 -3.58 -10.68 0.94
CA GLU A 67 -2.30 -10.83 0.26
C GLU A 67 -2.44 -10.56 -1.25
N ALA A 68 -1.47 -9.84 -1.81
CA ALA A 68 -1.38 -9.57 -3.22
C ALA A 68 -0.94 -10.84 -3.97
N THR A 69 -1.89 -11.73 -4.24
CA THR A 69 -1.67 -12.85 -5.15
C THR A 69 -1.81 -12.35 -6.59
N PHE A 70 -0.72 -12.41 -7.33
CA PHE A 70 -0.78 -12.24 -8.78
C PHE A 70 -1.36 -13.53 -9.35
N HIS A 71 -2.68 -13.53 -9.57
CA HIS A 71 -3.25 -14.51 -10.48
C HIS A 71 -2.73 -14.16 -11.86
N GLU A 72 -1.96 -15.06 -12.46
CA GLU A 72 -1.76 -15.01 -13.90
C GLU A 72 -3.17 -14.94 -14.50
N THR A 73 -3.43 -13.93 -15.33
CA THR A 73 -4.65 -13.91 -16.10
C THR A 73 -4.55 -15.09 -17.06
N GLU A 74 -4.95 -16.27 -16.61
CA GLU A 74 -5.52 -17.23 -17.53
C GLU A 74 -6.65 -16.44 -18.19
N SER A 75 -6.43 -16.08 -19.45
CA SER A 75 -7.47 -15.54 -20.30
C SER A 75 -8.50 -16.65 -20.39
N ASP A 76 -9.43 -16.69 -19.44
CA ASP A 76 -10.64 -17.48 -19.56
C ASP A 76 -11.27 -17.02 -20.86
N GLU A 77 -11.20 -17.87 -21.89
CA GLU A 77 -11.95 -17.71 -23.13
C GLU A 77 -13.43 -18.01 -22.86
N GLU A 78 -13.99 -17.43 -21.80
CA GLU A 78 -15.42 -17.38 -21.52
C GLU A 78 -15.78 -15.89 -21.40
N GLY A 79 -16.37 -15.40 -22.48
CA GLY A 79 -16.66 -13.99 -22.72
C GLY A 79 -17.29 -13.29 -21.52
N SER A 80 -16.52 -12.39 -20.92
CA SER A 80 -17.10 -11.22 -20.28
C SER A 80 -17.10 -10.11 -21.32
N ASP A 81 -18.26 -9.55 -21.59
CA ASP A 81 -18.50 -8.33 -22.38
C ASP A 81 -17.89 -7.06 -21.75
N ASP A 82 -16.80 -7.18 -21.01
CA ASP A 82 -15.97 -6.06 -20.59
C ASP A 82 -15.37 -5.41 -21.84
N GLU A 83 -15.96 -4.27 -22.22
CA GLU A 83 -15.47 -3.46 -23.33
C GLU A 83 -13.97 -3.18 -23.13
N CYS A 84 -13.13 -3.75 -24.00
CA CYS A 84 -11.70 -3.48 -24.05
C CYS A 84 -11.47 -2.00 -24.43
N PHE A 85 -11.50 -1.11 -23.44
CA PHE A 85 -11.24 0.30 -23.64
C PHE A 85 -9.77 0.50 -24.04
N SER A 86 -9.56 1.21 -25.13
CA SER A 86 -8.21 1.64 -25.50
C SER A 86 -7.63 2.58 -24.44
N LEU A 87 -6.29 2.60 -24.30
CA LEU A 87 -5.61 3.57 -23.42
C LEU A 87 -6.01 5.02 -23.78
N SER A 88 -6.30 5.26 -25.06
CA SER A 88 -6.84 6.50 -25.61
C SER A 88 -8.24 6.83 -25.04
N GLU A 89 -9.14 5.86 -24.95
CA GLU A 89 -10.49 6.03 -24.37
C GLU A 89 -10.46 6.25 -22.85
N LEU A 90 -9.61 5.51 -22.13
CA LEU A 90 -9.42 5.74 -20.69
C LEU A 90 -8.87 7.14 -20.42
N ARG A 91 -7.89 7.59 -21.22
CA ARG A 91 -7.38 8.97 -21.15
C ARG A 91 -8.48 9.98 -21.50
N ALA A 92 -9.33 9.71 -22.49
CA ALA A 92 -10.43 10.58 -22.84
C ALA A 92 -11.48 10.70 -21.72
N ARG A 93 -11.91 9.59 -21.09
CA ARG A 93 -12.85 9.61 -19.95
C ARG A 93 -12.27 10.25 -18.70
N SER A 94 -11.00 10.01 -18.40
CA SER A 94 -10.30 10.67 -17.28
C SER A 94 -10.04 12.16 -17.55
N SER A 95 -10.03 12.58 -18.82
CA SER A 95 -9.90 13.98 -19.23
C SER A 95 -11.25 14.65 -19.53
N SER A 96 -12.36 13.90 -19.53
CA SER A 96 -13.70 14.48 -19.62
C SER A 96 -13.94 15.31 -18.37
N PRO A 97 -14.52 16.53 -18.47
CA PRO A 97 -15.12 17.13 -17.29
C PRO A 97 -16.16 16.14 -16.77
N SER A 98 -16.08 15.83 -15.48
CA SER A 98 -17.09 15.06 -14.76
C SER A 98 -18.48 15.42 -15.29
N SER A 99 -19.26 14.41 -15.67
CA SER A 99 -20.68 14.60 -16.00
C SER A 99 -21.33 15.53 -14.96
N PRO A 100 -22.23 16.46 -15.35
CA PRO A 100 -22.88 17.38 -14.41
C PRO A 100 -23.84 16.70 -13.40
N ASP A 101 -23.77 15.38 -13.22
CA ASP A 101 -24.55 14.62 -12.24
C ASP A 101 -23.70 14.13 -11.05
N SER A 102 -22.44 14.54 -10.94
CA SER A 102 -21.83 14.66 -9.62
C SER A 102 -22.16 16.06 -9.12
N PRO A 103 -22.84 16.24 -7.96
CA PRO A 103 -22.87 17.54 -7.32
C PRO A 103 -21.42 17.85 -6.96
N THR A 104 -20.74 18.57 -7.85
CA THR A 104 -19.59 19.35 -7.46
C THR A 104 -20.21 20.48 -6.66
N GLU A 105 -20.56 20.19 -5.40
CA GLU A 105 -20.89 21.18 -4.40
C GLU A 105 -19.70 22.11 -4.41
N ARG A 106 -19.82 23.24 -5.12
CA ARG A 106 -18.93 24.35 -4.88
C ARG A 106 -19.27 24.76 -3.47
N TYR A 107 -18.47 24.30 -2.53
CA TYR A 107 -18.52 24.80 -1.18
C TYR A 107 -18.10 26.27 -1.26
N ASP A 108 -19.09 27.16 -1.31
CA ASP A 108 -18.86 28.57 -1.05
C ASP A 108 -18.36 28.73 0.40
N ASP A 109 -17.51 29.72 0.63
CA ASP A 109 -16.81 29.95 1.91
C ASP A 109 -17.77 30.11 3.10
N GLU A 110 -19.03 30.54 2.84
CA GLU A 110 -20.10 30.64 3.84
C GLU A 110 -20.51 29.29 4.44
N SER A 111 -20.53 28.21 3.65
CA SER A 111 -20.92 26.87 4.11
C SER A 111 -19.86 26.27 5.03
N PHE A 112 -18.58 26.55 4.75
CA PHE A 112 -17.47 26.15 5.61
C PHE A 112 -17.44 26.98 6.89
N ALA A 113 -17.67 28.30 6.79
CA ALA A 113 -17.75 29.19 7.95
C ALA A 113 -18.87 28.79 8.93
N ALA A 114 -20.00 28.30 8.41
CA ALA A 114 -21.11 27.81 9.23
C ALA A 114 -20.76 26.56 10.06
N LEU A 115 -19.89 25.68 9.56
CA LEU A 115 -19.48 24.45 10.25
C LEU A 115 -18.41 24.64 11.32
N VAL A 116 -17.63 25.72 11.24
CA VAL A 116 -16.52 26.01 12.17
C VAL A 116 -16.97 26.93 13.31
N ALA A 117 -18.20 27.45 13.24
CA ALA A 117 -18.76 28.39 14.21
C ALA A 117 -19.57 27.74 15.35
N GLU A 118 -19.60 26.41 15.46
CA GLU A 118 -20.16 25.69 16.63
C GLU A 118 -19.15 25.54 17.78
#